data_AF-A0A3S3BHY5-F1
#
_entry.id   AF-A0A3S3BHY5-F1
#
_cell.length_a   1.000
_cell.length_b   1.000
_cell.length_c   1.000
_cell.angle_alpha   90.00
_cell.angle_beta   90.00
_cell.angle_gamma   90.00
#
_symmetry.space_group_name_H-M   'P 1'
#
loop_
_entity.id
_entity.type
_entity.pdbx_description
1 polymer ?
#
loop_
_entity_poly.entity_id
_entity_poly.type
_entity_poly.pdbx_seq_one_letter_code
_entity_poly.pdbx_strand_id
1 'polypeptide(L)'
;MTPVVLKCGDAPLPLALRSLDVFNAPTLPEKDDFDEAFAKLETVEQPRLVVVGDDAAFAAALTRLMRTERLHVELAYVPEERTDATHAYGLRTGSKAATTAVSGTARQLPLIRDDAGIALVGEARVHGSEHDGELIGEAYVDEKRLFSGTVPGMRVVPIPELPGLRATIDKRRWFGGHRWLSGRAVQLGSPSAFLTRDGIRTTRGVKRSTFYRHDQDWLLVYDS
;
A
#
# COMPACT_ATOMS: atom_id res chain seq x y z
N MET A 1 -21.72 -13.42 3.41
CA MET A 1 -20.65 -12.41 3.49
C MET A 1 -21.30 -11.07 3.76
N THR A 2 -20.92 -10.41 4.85
CA THR A 2 -21.42 -9.07 5.22
C THR A 2 -20.21 -8.17 5.37
N PRO A 3 -19.94 -7.27 4.40
CA PRO A 3 -18.79 -6.39 4.48
C PRO A 3 -18.94 -5.39 5.64
N VAL A 4 -17.84 -5.14 6.34
CA VAL A 4 -17.70 -4.08 7.33
C VAL A 4 -16.97 -2.91 6.68
N VAL A 5 -17.45 -1.69 6.87
CA VAL A 5 -16.87 -0.49 6.27
C VAL A 5 -16.09 0.28 7.32
N LEU A 6 -14.83 0.59 7.04
CA LEU A 6 -14.04 1.58 7.76
C LEU A 6 -13.95 2.84 6.90
N LYS A 7 -14.63 3.90 7.32
CA LYS A 7 -14.61 5.21 6.67
C LYS A 7 -13.57 6.10 7.34
N CYS A 8 -12.50 6.41 6.63
CA CYS A 8 -11.37 7.19 7.14
C CYS A 8 -11.50 8.66 6.72
N GLY A 9 -11.42 9.55 7.71
CA GLY A 9 -11.53 11.00 7.50
C GLY A 9 -12.85 11.43 6.86
N ASP A 10 -12.78 12.44 6.02
CA ASP A 10 -13.94 13.08 5.38
C ASP A 10 -14.32 12.47 4.02
N ALA A 11 -13.75 11.31 3.67
CA ALA A 11 -14.02 10.66 2.39
C ALA A 11 -15.53 10.42 2.18
N PRO A 12 -16.11 10.78 1.02
CA PRO A 12 -17.55 10.67 0.80
C PRO A 12 -17.97 9.20 0.77
N LEU A 13 -19.03 8.84 1.52
CA LEU A 13 -19.55 7.48 1.56
C LEU A 13 -20.47 7.19 0.36
N PRO A 14 -20.08 6.31 -0.58
CA PRO A 14 -20.90 5.98 -1.75
C PRO A 14 -22.19 5.27 -1.35
N LEU A 15 -23.25 5.44 -2.15
CA LEU A 15 -24.60 4.93 -1.84
C LEU A 15 -24.62 3.42 -1.58
N ALA A 16 -23.82 2.65 -2.33
CA ALA A 16 -23.73 1.19 -2.21
C ALA A 16 -23.24 0.70 -0.84
N LEU A 17 -22.61 1.57 -0.04
CA LEU A 17 -22.07 1.22 1.29
C LEU A 17 -22.98 1.68 2.44
N ARG A 18 -24.01 2.50 2.19
CA ARG A 18 -24.78 3.17 3.25
C ARG A 18 -25.62 2.23 4.13
N SER A 19 -25.94 1.04 3.63
CA SER A 19 -26.70 0.02 4.36
C SER A 19 -25.84 -0.97 5.14
N LEU A 20 -24.51 -0.80 5.11
CA LEU A 20 -23.56 -1.68 5.79
C LEU A 20 -23.22 -1.13 7.18
N ASP A 21 -22.58 -1.96 8.01
CA ASP A 21 -22.00 -1.52 9.27
C ASP A 21 -20.79 -0.62 8.98
N VAL A 22 -20.91 0.67 9.31
CA VAL A 22 -19.88 1.70 9.05
C VAL A 22 -19.25 2.16 10.36
N PHE A 23 -17.94 2.01 10.46
CA PHE A 23 -17.11 2.54 11.53
C PHE A 23 -16.33 3.74 11.00
N ASN A 24 -16.30 4.85 11.73
CA ASN A 24 -15.55 6.03 11.35
C ASN A 24 -14.18 6.01 12.03
N ALA A 25 -13.14 6.39 11.31
CA ALA A 25 -11.79 6.52 11.82
C ALA A 25 -11.15 7.83 11.32
N PRO A 26 -10.05 8.29 11.94
CA PRO A 26 -9.24 9.39 11.39
C PRO A 26 -8.77 9.09 9.96
N THR A 27 -8.31 10.12 9.24
CA THR A 27 -7.75 9.95 7.88
C THR A 27 -6.65 8.90 7.86
N LEU A 28 -5.77 8.92 8.87
CA LEU A 28 -4.80 7.86 9.12
C LEU A 28 -5.22 7.10 10.39
N PRO A 29 -5.88 5.94 10.26
CA PRO A 29 -6.29 5.14 11.41
C PRO A 29 -5.07 4.51 12.10
N GLU A 30 -5.07 4.56 13.43
CA GLU A 30 -4.12 3.90 14.30
C GLU A 30 -4.68 2.56 14.82
N LYS A 31 -3.92 1.89 15.68
CA LYS A 31 -4.21 0.52 16.15
C LYS A 31 -5.64 0.35 16.68
N ASP A 32 -6.08 1.27 17.52
CA ASP A 32 -7.31 1.15 18.31
C ASP A 32 -8.55 1.55 17.47
N ASP A 33 -8.36 2.30 16.38
CA ASP A 33 -9.44 2.67 15.45
C ASP A 33 -10.02 1.46 14.70
N PHE A 34 -9.33 0.32 14.70
CA PHE A 34 -9.78 -0.92 14.06
C PHE A 34 -10.56 -1.85 15.00
N ASP A 35 -10.54 -1.61 16.32
CA ASP A 35 -10.97 -2.62 17.30
C ASP A 35 -12.47 -2.95 17.16
N GLU A 36 -13.34 -1.95 16.97
CA GLU A 36 -14.77 -2.17 16.76
C GLU A 36 -15.07 -2.88 15.42
N ALA A 37 -14.39 -2.46 14.34
CA ALA A 37 -14.55 -3.07 13.03
C ALA A 37 -14.10 -4.55 13.05
N PHE A 38 -13.01 -4.86 13.75
CA PHE A 38 -12.49 -6.22 13.87
C PHE A 38 -13.38 -7.10 14.74
N ALA A 39 -13.89 -6.58 15.86
CA ALA A 39 -14.87 -7.30 16.66
C ALA A 39 -16.11 -7.68 15.83
N LYS A 40 -16.55 -6.79 14.93
CA LYS A 40 -17.63 -7.10 14.01
C LYS A 40 -17.24 -8.16 12.97
N LEU A 41 -16.04 -8.09 12.40
CA LEU A 41 -15.54 -9.07 11.43
C LEU A 41 -15.45 -10.49 12.01
N GLU A 42 -15.16 -10.62 13.31
CA GLU A 42 -15.11 -11.93 13.99
C GLU A 42 -16.48 -12.62 14.09
N THR A 43 -17.58 -11.87 13.91
CA THR A 43 -18.95 -12.42 13.94
C THR A 43 -19.45 -12.93 12.59
N VAL A 44 -18.66 -12.80 11.52
CA VAL A 44 -19.06 -13.17 10.15
C VAL A 44 -18.17 -14.28 9.59
N GLU A 45 -18.78 -15.24 8.88
CA GLU A 45 -18.06 -16.42 8.34
C GLU A 45 -17.09 -16.08 7.20
N GLN A 46 -17.39 -15.03 6.42
CA GLN A 46 -16.58 -14.57 5.29
C GLN A 46 -16.28 -13.09 5.51
N PRO A 47 -15.25 -12.76 6.33
CA PRO A 47 -14.97 -11.40 6.74
C PRO A 47 -14.40 -10.58 5.59
N ARG A 48 -15.03 -9.42 5.34
CA ARG A 48 -14.56 -8.44 4.37
C ARG A 48 -14.52 -7.06 5.00
N LEU A 49 -13.35 -6.43 4.97
CA LEU A 49 -13.15 -5.04 5.36
C LEU A 49 -13.10 -4.16 4.11
N VAL A 50 -13.98 -3.16 4.05
CA VAL A 50 -13.99 -2.14 3.01
C VAL A 50 -13.40 -0.86 3.59
N VAL A 51 -12.29 -0.38 3.03
CA VAL A 51 -11.67 0.89 3.42
C VAL A 51 -12.12 1.98 2.45
N VAL A 52 -12.79 3.00 2.99
CA VAL A 52 -13.15 4.22 2.26
C VAL A 52 -12.20 5.32 2.74
N GLY A 53 -11.26 5.75 1.89
CA GLY A 53 -10.19 6.66 2.29
C GLY A 53 -9.10 6.78 1.24
N ASP A 54 -7.90 7.18 1.67
CA ASP A 54 -6.70 7.30 0.83
C ASP A 54 -5.77 6.07 0.95
N ASP A 55 -4.64 6.12 0.24
CA ASP A 55 -3.68 5.01 0.22
C ASP A 55 -3.06 4.77 1.60
N ALA A 56 -2.93 5.82 2.41
CA ALA A 56 -2.39 5.73 3.77
C ALA A 56 -3.35 4.95 4.69
N ALA A 57 -4.64 5.25 4.63
CA ALA A 57 -5.67 4.49 5.33
C ALA A 57 -5.70 3.03 4.90
N PHE A 58 -5.57 2.79 3.60
CA PHE A 58 -5.56 1.45 3.03
C PHE A 58 -4.33 0.64 3.46
N ALA A 59 -3.15 1.26 3.42
CA ALA A 59 -1.90 0.69 3.92
C ALA A 59 -1.96 0.40 5.42
N ALA A 60 -2.57 1.29 6.21
CA ALA A 60 -2.75 1.10 7.65
C ALA A 60 -3.65 -0.10 7.96
N ALA A 61 -4.75 -0.27 7.21
CA ALA A 61 -5.64 -1.43 7.35
C ALA A 61 -4.91 -2.75 7.01
N LEU A 62 -4.22 -2.82 5.87
CA LEU A 62 -3.45 -4.01 5.51
C LEU A 62 -2.33 -4.30 6.53
N THR A 63 -1.65 -3.26 7.00
CA THR A 63 -0.63 -3.36 8.06
C THR A 63 -1.23 -3.94 9.34
N ARG A 64 -2.42 -3.50 9.74
CA ARG A 64 -3.11 -3.98 10.94
C ARG A 64 -3.56 -5.43 10.78
N LEU A 65 -4.14 -5.80 9.64
CA LEU A 65 -4.51 -7.20 9.34
C LEU A 65 -3.28 -8.12 9.38
N MET A 66 -2.19 -7.72 8.74
CA MET A 66 -0.92 -8.46 8.75
C MET A 66 -0.39 -8.65 10.18
N ARG A 67 -0.26 -7.57 10.96
CA ARG A 67 0.29 -7.61 12.32
C ARG A 67 -0.57 -8.37 13.33
N THR A 68 -1.80 -8.69 12.95
CA THR A 68 -2.77 -9.37 13.81
C THR A 68 -3.18 -10.73 13.26
N GLU A 69 -2.43 -11.26 12.28
CA GLU A 69 -2.63 -12.59 11.68
C GLU A 69 -4.03 -12.76 11.04
N ARG A 70 -4.59 -11.66 10.52
CA ARG A 70 -5.93 -11.58 9.91
C ARG A 70 -5.90 -11.45 8.38
N LEU A 71 -4.86 -11.96 7.71
CA LEU A 71 -4.76 -11.91 6.24
C LEU A 71 -5.78 -12.81 5.50
N HIS A 72 -6.54 -13.62 6.24
CA HIS A 72 -7.73 -14.31 5.74
C HIS A 72 -8.93 -13.38 5.52
N VAL A 73 -8.90 -12.15 6.04
CA VAL A 73 -9.94 -11.14 5.82
C VAL A 73 -9.77 -10.55 4.43
N GLU A 74 -10.85 -10.55 3.65
CA GLU A 74 -10.88 -9.88 2.35
C GLU A 74 -10.80 -8.36 2.55
N LEU A 75 -9.93 -7.70 1.81
CA LEU A 75 -9.71 -6.27 1.90
C LEU A 75 -10.14 -5.60 0.59
N ALA A 76 -11.04 -4.62 0.67
CA ALA A 76 -11.51 -3.83 -0.46
C ALA A 76 -11.16 -2.36 -0.28
N TYR A 77 -10.88 -1.67 -1.37
CA TYR A 77 -10.51 -0.26 -1.38
C TYR A 77 -11.52 0.58 -2.16
N VAL A 78 -11.95 1.69 -1.56
CA VAL A 78 -12.88 2.64 -2.17
C VAL A 78 -12.31 4.06 -2.03
N PRO A 79 -11.37 4.44 -2.90
CA PRO A 79 -10.90 5.82 -2.99
C PRO A 79 -11.86 6.68 -3.80
N GLU A 80 -11.89 7.98 -3.51
CA GLU A 80 -12.64 8.96 -4.30
C GLU A 80 -12.03 9.13 -5.69
N GLU A 81 -10.71 9.30 -5.75
CA GLU A 81 -9.95 9.57 -6.96
C GLU A 81 -8.92 8.48 -7.27
N ARG A 82 -8.22 8.63 -8.40
CA ARG A 82 -7.12 7.74 -8.77
C ARG A 82 -5.92 8.02 -7.87
N THR A 83 -5.38 6.96 -7.30
CA THR A 83 -4.20 6.97 -6.44
C THR A 83 -3.15 5.96 -6.94
N ASP A 84 -1.95 5.99 -6.36
CA ASP A 84 -0.88 5.06 -6.72
C ASP A 84 -1.29 3.60 -6.44
N ALA A 85 -2.04 3.33 -5.35
CA ALA A 85 -2.60 2.00 -5.10
C ALA A 85 -3.64 1.60 -6.16
N THR A 86 -4.48 2.51 -6.64
CA THR A 86 -5.39 2.19 -7.75
C THR A 86 -4.64 1.88 -9.03
N HIS A 87 -3.49 2.50 -9.26
CA HIS A 87 -2.64 2.23 -10.43
C HIS A 87 -1.91 0.90 -10.31
N ALA A 88 -1.43 0.54 -9.11
CA ALA A 88 -0.72 -0.71 -8.86
C ALA A 88 -1.58 -1.94 -9.17
N TYR A 89 -2.88 -1.91 -8.84
CA TYR A 89 -3.79 -3.06 -8.99
C TYR A 89 -4.91 -2.85 -10.03
N GLY A 90 -4.94 -1.72 -10.74
CA GLY A 90 -5.98 -1.43 -11.73
C GLY A 90 -7.38 -1.19 -11.14
N LEU A 91 -7.45 -0.76 -9.88
CA LEU A 91 -8.71 -0.63 -9.13
C LEU A 91 -9.63 0.44 -9.72
N ARG A 92 -10.93 0.33 -9.47
CA ARG A 92 -11.89 1.41 -9.78
C ARG A 92 -11.83 2.49 -8.68
N THR A 93 -12.59 3.58 -8.88
CA THR A 93 -12.74 4.65 -7.88
C THR A 93 -14.23 4.97 -7.68
N GLY A 94 -14.55 5.68 -6.59
CA GLY A 94 -15.89 6.15 -6.25
C GLY A 94 -16.95 5.05 -6.25
N SER A 95 -18.12 5.33 -6.83
CA SER A 95 -19.25 4.39 -6.86
C SER A 95 -18.92 3.03 -7.50
N LYS A 96 -18.05 2.99 -8.51
CA LYS A 96 -17.65 1.72 -9.15
C LYS A 96 -16.78 0.88 -8.22
N ALA A 97 -15.86 1.52 -7.49
CA ALA A 97 -15.09 0.84 -6.45
C ALA A 97 -16.00 0.33 -5.34
N ALA A 98 -17.00 1.11 -4.92
CA ALA A 98 -17.96 0.68 -3.92
C ALA A 98 -18.79 -0.54 -4.36
N THR A 99 -19.27 -0.57 -5.61
CA THR A 99 -19.93 -1.78 -6.15
C THR A 99 -18.98 -2.99 -6.12
N THR A 100 -17.73 -2.80 -6.54
CA THR A 100 -16.70 -3.85 -6.51
C THR A 100 -16.43 -4.33 -5.08
N ALA A 101 -16.36 -3.41 -4.11
CA ALA A 101 -16.12 -3.73 -2.72
C ALA A 101 -17.25 -4.59 -2.10
N VAL A 102 -18.50 -4.41 -2.55
CA VAL A 102 -19.64 -5.18 -2.05
C VAL A 102 -19.74 -6.55 -2.73
N SER A 103 -19.64 -6.62 -4.05
CA SER A 103 -19.94 -7.83 -4.82
C SER A 103 -18.76 -8.48 -5.53
N GLY A 104 -17.60 -7.83 -5.54
CA GLY A 104 -16.39 -8.32 -6.19
C GLY A 104 -15.83 -9.57 -5.49
N THR A 105 -14.90 -10.23 -6.18
CA THR A 105 -14.22 -11.42 -5.66
C THR A 105 -12.84 -11.06 -5.15
N ALA A 106 -12.44 -11.61 -4.00
CA ALA A 106 -11.08 -11.45 -3.51
C ALA A 106 -10.11 -12.37 -4.25
N ARG A 107 -8.89 -11.89 -4.45
CA ARG A 107 -7.78 -12.65 -5.01
C ARG A 107 -6.56 -12.56 -4.13
N GLN A 108 -5.82 -13.67 -4.04
CA GLN A 108 -4.55 -13.71 -3.34
C GLN A 108 -3.50 -12.98 -4.16
N LEU A 109 -2.88 -11.96 -3.55
CA LEU A 109 -1.82 -11.16 -4.13
C LEU A 109 -0.59 -11.13 -3.21
N PRO A 110 0.61 -10.93 -3.76
CA PRO A 110 1.81 -10.69 -2.95
C PRO A 110 1.60 -9.49 -2.00
N LEU A 111 1.84 -9.70 -0.71
CA LEU A 111 1.91 -8.61 0.26
C LEU A 111 3.34 -8.07 0.28
N ILE A 112 3.51 -6.78 0.02
CA ILE A 112 4.81 -6.10 0.16
C ILE A 112 4.82 -5.30 1.45
N ARG A 113 5.91 -5.40 2.21
CA ARG A 113 6.12 -4.64 3.44
C ARG A 113 7.56 -4.16 3.55
N ASP A 114 7.78 -3.17 4.40
CA ASP A 114 9.13 -2.75 4.77
C ASP A 114 9.67 -3.47 6.01
N ASP A 115 10.91 -3.13 6.38
CA ASP A 115 11.60 -3.60 7.58
C ASP A 115 11.02 -3.04 8.89
N ALA A 116 10.24 -1.96 8.85
CA ALA A 116 9.41 -1.49 9.96
C ALA A 116 8.08 -2.26 10.09
N GLY A 117 7.84 -3.22 9.18
CA GLY A 117 6.63 -4.03 9.16
C GLY A 117 5.37 -3.21 8.84
N ILE A 118 5.50 -2.22 7.96
CA ILE A 118 4.41 -1.47 7.37
C ILE A 118 4.20 -1.98 5.94
N ALA A 119 2.94 -2.30 5.61
CA ALA A 119 2.56 -2.75 4.28
C ALA A 119 2.65 -1.59 3.27
N LEU A 120 2.96 -1.93 2.02
CA LEU A 120 3.03 -1.02 0.89
C LEU A 120 1.94 -1.39 -0.12
N VAL A 121 1.02 -0.48 -0.41
CA VAL A 121 -0.13 -0.73 -1.31
C VAL A 121 -0.06 0.04 -2.63
N GLY A 122 0.58 1.20 -2.67
CA GLY A 122 0.67 2.03 -3.87
C GLY A 122 2.10 2.24 -4.31
N GLU A 123 2.87 2.97 -3.51
CA GLU A 123 4.29 3.19 -3.80
C GLU A 123 5.07 3.72 -2.61
N ALA A 124 6.38 3.46 -2.65
CA ALA A 124 7.36 4.02 -1.76
C ALA A 124 8.33 4.88 -2.57
N ARG A 125 8.43 6.17 -2.24
CA ARG A 125 9.41 7.09 -2.81
C ARG A 125 10.55 7.33 -1.84
N VAL A 126 11.78 7.37 -2.35
CA VAL A 126 12.98 7.59 -1.53
C VAL A 126 13.84 8.70 -2.11
N HIS A 127 14.11 9.71 -1.28
CA HIS A 127 14.98 10.84 -1.59
C HIS A 127 16.08 11.00 -0.53
N GLY A 128 17.15 11.74 -0.82
CA GLY A 128 18.27 11.91 0.10
C GLY A 128 18.03 12.88 1.26
N SER A 129 17.03 13.75 1.15
CA SER A 129 16.69 14.75 2.17
C SER A 129 15.18 14.90 2.37
N GLU A 130 14.79 15.63 3.43
CA GLU A 130 13.40 15.97 3.74
C GLU A 130 12.73 16.81 2.64
N HIS A 131 13.51 17.58 1.88
CA HIS A 131 13.02 18.42 0.78
C HIS A 131 13.33 17.82 -0.60
N ASP A 132 13.28 16.49 -0.70
CA ASP A 132 13.43 15.75 -1.96
C ASP A 132 14.78 15.98 -2.69
N GLY A 133 15.87 16.03 -1.92
CA GLY A 133 17.23 16.11 -2.46
C GLY A 133 17.73 14.80 -3.08
N GLU A 134 18.85 14.88 -3.81
CA GLU A 134 19.48 13.72 -4.46
C GLU A 134 19.80 12.61 -3.45
N LEU A 135 19.44 11.38 -3.81
CA LEU A 135 19.71 10.18 -3.04
C LEU A 135 21.12 9.67 -3.34
N ILE A 136 21.95 9.56 -2.31
CA ILE A 136 23.30 9.00 -2.39
C ILE A 136 23.29 7.61 -1.75
N GLY A 137 23.83 6.61 -2.44
CA GLY A 137 23.92 5.26 -1.86
C GLY A 137 24.02 4.17 -2.89
N GLU A 138 23.55 2.99 -2.52
CA GLU A 138 23.39 1.85 -3.40
C GLU A 138 22.07 1.14 -3.13
N ALA A 139 21.42 0.66 -4.18
CA ALA A 139 20.21 -0.15 -4.05
C ALA A 139 20.26 -1.37 -4.95
N TYR A 140 19.69 -2.47 -4.47
CA TYR A 140 19.59 -3.75 -5.16
C TYR A 140 18.14 -4.22 -5.17
N VAL A 141 17.74 -4.85 -6.26
CA VAL A 141 16.50 -5.61 -6.39
C VAL A 141 16.88 -7.08 -6.52
N ASP A 142 16.61 -7.87 -5.49
CA ASP A 142 17.25 -9.17 -5.28
C ASP A 142 18.78 -9.04 -5.47
N GLU A 143 19.39 -9.82 -6.37
CA GLU A 143 20.83 -9.74 -6.68
C GLU A 143 21.20 -8.63 -7.68
N LYS A 144 20.23 -7.95 -8.30
CA LYS A 144 20.46 -7.00 -9.39
C LYS A 144 20.62 -5.58 -8.84
N ARG A 145 21.79 -4.98 -9.07
CA ARG A 145 22.03 -3.59 -8.68
C ARG A 145 21.14 -2.63 -9.47
N LEU A 146 20.30 -1.88 -8.76
CA LEU A 146 19.47 -0.81 -9.31
C LEU A 146 20.31 0.45 -9.57
N PHE A 147 21.09 0.89 -8.58
CA PHE A 147 22.04 1.98 -8.73
C PHE A 147 23.17 1.90 -7.68
N SER A 148 24.23 2.66 -7.93
CA SER A 148 25.29 2.99 -6.97
C SER A 148 25.78 4.41 -7.27
N GLY A 149 25.98 5.23 -6.24
CA GLY A 149 26.33 6.65 -6.36
C GLY A 149 25.14 7.56 -6.09
N THR A 150 25.05 8.66 -6.84
CA THR A 150 24.03 9.71 -6.64
C THR A 150 22.95 9.63 -7.73
N VAL A 151 21.69 9.59 -7.32
CA VAL A 151 20.51 9.60 -8.21
C VAL A 151 19.48 10.64 -7.72
N PRO A 152 18.56 11.11 -8.56
CA PRO A 152 17.52 12.05 -8.11
C PRO A 152 16.61 11.47 -7.00
N GLY A 153 16.39 10.16 -7.03
CA GLY A 153 15.52 9.43 -6.12
C GLY A 153 15.29 8.01 -6.65
N MET A 154 14.56 7.21 -5.89
CA MET A 154 14.07 5.91 -6.37
C MET A 154 12.64 5.65 -5.91
N ARG A 155 11.97 4.73 -6.60
CA ARG A 155 10.62 4.28 -6.27
C ARG A 155 10.55 2.77 -6.18
N VAL A 156 9.73 2.27 -5.26
CA VAL A 156 9.33 0.87 -5.12
C VAL A 156 7.82 0.80 -5.25
N VAL A 157 7.32 -0.11 -6.07
CA VAL A 157 5.89 -0.28 -6.36
C VAL A 157 5.54 -1.76 -6.20
N PRO A 158 4.54 -2.13 -5.37
CA PRO A 158 4.01 -3.48 -5.34
C PRO A 158 3.34 -3.80 -6.68
N ILE A 159 3.43 -5.05 -7.12
CA ILE A 159 2.77 -5.54 -8.34
C ILE A 159 1.99 -6.82 -8.04
N PRO A 160 0.83 -7.03 -8.68
CA PRO A 160 0.04 -8.26 -8.50
C PRO A 160 0.81 -9.51 -8.91
N GLU A 161 1.67 -9.39 -9.93
CA GLU A 161 2.42 -10.52 -10.47
C GLU A 161 3.66 -10.84 -9.62
N LEU A 162 3.99 -12.12 -9.52
CA LEU A 162 5.28 -12.53 -8.98
C LEU A 162 6.41 -11.93 -9.83
N PRO A 163 7.49 -11.42 -9.20
CA PRO A 163 7.91 -11.66 -7.81
C PRO A 163 7.29 -10.77 -6.72
N GLY A 164 6.39 -9.83 -7.06
CA GLY A 164 5.57 -9.08 -6.11
C GLY A 164 5.93 -7.60 -5.96
N LEU A 165 7.14 -7.18 -6.33
CA LEU A 165 7.50 -5.76 -6.39
C LEU A 165 8.38 -5.44 -7.60
N ARG A 166 8.42 -4.15 -7.92
CA ARG A 166 9.38 -3.56 -8.86
C ARG A 166 9.93 -2.24 -8.35
N ALA A 167 11.14 -1.89 -8.76
CA ALA A 167 11.75 -0.62 -8.43
C ALA A 167 12.44 0.03 -9.62
N THR A 168 12.56 1.36 -9.56
CA THR A 168 13.24 2.16 -10.58
C THR A 168 13.88 3.40 -9.96
N ILE A 169 14.84 4.00 -10.66
CA ILE A 169 15.36 5.32 -10.31
C ILE A 169 14.49 6.42 -10.92
N ASP A 170 14.45 7.56 -10.25
CA ASP A 170 13.85 8.76 -10.80
C ASP A 170 14.73 9.34 -11.90
N LYS A 171 14.08 9.88 -12.94
CA LYS A 171 14.76 10.54 -14.05
C LYS A 171 14.75 12.03 -13.87
N ARG A 172 15.88 12.69 -14.14
CA ARG A 172 15.87 14.08 -14.61
C ARG A 172 15.13 14.08 -15.96
N ARG A 173 13.97 14.76 -16.02
CA ARG A 173 13.12 14.90 -17.21
C ARG A 173 13.98 15.07 -18.46
N TRP A 174 13.90 14.16 -19.45
CA TRP A 174 13.74 14.45 -20.89
C TRP A 174 13.99 13.27 -21.87
N PHE A 175 14.50 12.07 -21.49
CA PHE A 175 14.64 10.95 -22.46
C PHE A 175 14.35 9.52 -21.91
N GLY A 176 13.41 8.82 -22.56
CA GLY A 176 13.10 7.38 -22.44
C GLY A 176 12.19 6.97 -21.26
N GLY A 177 11.62 5.75 -21.32
CA GLY A 177 10.81 5.15 -20.23
C GLY A 177 11.64 4.72 -19.00
N HIS A 178 10.99 4.49 -17.85
CA HIS A 178 11.64 3.97 -16.64
C HIS A 178 12.22 2.57 -16.90
N ARG A 179 13.46 2.34 -16.46
CA ARG A 179 14.02 0.98 -16.40
C ARG A 179 13.60 0.38 -15.05
N TRP A 180 12.58 -0.46 -15.09
CA TRP A 180 12.11 -1.19 -13.92
C TRP A 180 12.94 -2.46 -13.72
N LEU A 181 13.26 -2.76 -12.47
CA LEU A 181 13.71 -4.08 -12.05
C LEU A 181 12.62 -4.68 -11.18
N SER A 182 12.15 -5.88 -11.51
CA SER A 182 11.23 -6.66 -10.67
C SER A 182 12.00 -7.67 -9.83
N GLY A 183 11.58 -7.85 -8.59
CA GLY A 183 12.20 -8.79 -7.63
C GLY A 183 11.31 -9.06 -6.42
N ARG A 184 11.79 -9.88 -5.49
CA ARG A 184 11.09 -10.19 -4.24
C ARG A 184 11.41 -9.16 -3.16
N ALA A 185 12.59 -8.57 -3.23
CA ALA A 185 13.05 -7.57 -2.27
C ALA A 185 13.81 -6.43 -2.95
N VAL A 186 13.74 -5.25 -2.35
CA VAL A 186 14.59 -4.09 -2.62
C VAL A 186 15.33 -3.74 -1.35
N GLN A 187 16.64 -3.60 -1.43
CA GLN A 187 17.50 -3.19 -0.32
C GLN A 187 18.22 -1.91 -0.67
N LEU A 188 18.11 -0.89 0.18
CA LEU A 188 18.82 0.39 0.06
C LEU A 188 19.82 0.53 1.20
N GLY A 189 21.05 0.93 0.86
CA GLY A 189 22.03 1.51 1.77
C GLY A 189 22.33 2.95 1.38
N SER A 190 22.20 3.88 2.33
CA SER A 190 22.42 5.31 2.11
C SER A 190 23.02 5.97 3.36
N PRO A 191 23.79 7.07 3.25
CA PRO A 191 24.14 7.89 4.41
C PRO A 191 22.90 8.52 5.07
N SER A 192 21.89 8.88 4.28
CA SER A 192 20.60 9.44 4.71
C SER A 192 19.58 9.28 3.58
N ALA A 193 18.43 8.69 3.91
CA ALA A 193 17.30 8.53 3.00
C ALA A 193 15.99 8.86 3.72
N PHE A 194 15.13 9.65 3.08
CA PHE A 194 13.78 9.94 3.54
C PHE A 194 12.80 9.17 2.66
N LEU A 195 11.95 8.39 3.32
CA LEU A 195 11.02 7.48 2.68
C LEU A 195 9.59 8.03 2.83
N THR A 196 8.84 8.05 1.74
CA THR A 196 7.40 8.31 1.73
C THR A 196 6.69 7.05 1.24
N ARG A 197 5.94 6.37 2.12
CA ARG A 197 5.14 5.18 1.79
C ARG A 197 3.69 5.59 1.71
N ASP A 198 3.05 5.39 0.57
CA ASP A 198 1.60 5.62 0.43
C ASP A 198 1.17 6.99 0.99
N GLY A 199 1.97 8.02 0.72
CA GLY A 199 1.78 9.39 1.21
C GLY A 199 2.39 9.72 2.59
N ILE A 200 2.80 8.72 3.38
CA ILE A 200 3.33 8.91 4.74
C ILE A 200 4.86 8.97 4.75
N ARG A 201 5.41 10.15 5.05
CA ARG A 201 6.85 10.40 5.12
C ARG A 201 7.45 10.04 6.48
N THR A 202 8.64 9.46 6.47
CA THR A 202 9.47 9.26 7.67
C THR A 202 9.94 10.61 8.22
N THR A 203 9.91 10.78 9.54
CA THR A 203 10.33 12.01 10.22
C THR A 203 11.85 12.19 10.33
N ARG A 204 12.63 11.13 10.07
CA ARG A 204 14.10 11.13 10.16
C ARG A 204 14.69 10.34 9.00
N GLY A 205 15.87 10.78 8.56
CA GLY A 205 16.66 10.05 7.57
C GLY A 205 17.07 8.67 8.10
N VAL A 206 16.90 7.64 7.28
CA VAL A 206 17.33 6.27 7.55
C VAL A 206 18.59 5.93 6.75
N LYS A 207 19.45 5.08 7.32
CA LYS A 207 20.65 4.59 6.63
C LYS A 207 20.40 3.35 5.76
N ARG A 208 19.35 2.62 6.11
CA ARG A 208 18.93 1.40 5.44
C ARG A 208 17.41 1.38 5.39
N SER A 209 16.89 0.84 4.31
CA SER A 209 15.48 0.51 4.18
C SER A 209 15.38 -0.70 3.26
N THR A 210 14.50 -1.63 3.62
CA THR A 210 14.25 -2.82 2.81
C THR A 210 12.76 -2.97 2.60
N PHE A 211 12.35 -3.19 1.36
CA PHE A 211 11.00 -3.64 1.00
C PHE A 211 11.08 -5.08 0.53
N TYR A 212 10.14 -5.92 0.94
CA TYR A 212 10.14 -7.33 0.57
C TYR A 212 8.74 -7.91 0.57
N ARG A 213 8.58 -8.98 -0.21
CA ARG A 213 7.41 -9.84 -0.18
C ARG A 213 7.33 -10.58 1.16
N HIS A 214 6.22 -10.40 1.86
CA HIS A 214 5.87 -11.14 3.05
C HIS A 214 5.59 -12.61 2.71
N ASP A 215 5.73 -13.51 3.68
CA ASP A 215 5.54 -14.95 3.49
C ASP A 215 4.08 -15.33 3.21
N GLN A 216 3.12 -14.51 3.69
CA GLN A 216 1.71 -14.66 3.40
C GLN A 216 1.24 -13.63 2.37
N ASP A 217 0.41 -14.10 1.43
CA ASP A 217 -0.32 -13.26 0.49
C ASP A 217 -1.57 -12.66 1.19
N TRP A 218 -2.09 -11.55 0.65
CA TRP A 218 -3.31 -10.90 1.14
C TRP A 218 -4.45 -11.04 0.13
N LEU A 219 -5.68 -10.88 0.61
CA LEU A 219 -6.89 -11.01 -0.20
C LEU A 219 -7.41 -9.63 -0.63
N LEU A 220 -7.12 -9.22 -1.86
CA LEU A 220 -7.63 -7.96 -2.42
C LEU A 220 -8.90 -8.19 -3.24
N VAL A 221 -9.95 -7.42 -2.98
CA VAL A 221 -11.18 -7.41 -3.78
C VAL A 221 -11.05 -6.45 -4.96
N TYR A 222 -11.10 -6.97 -6.18
CA TYR A 222 -11.10 -6.17 -7.41
C TYR A 222 -11.69 -6.92 -8.62
N ASP A 223 -12.16 -6.17 -9.62
CA ASP A 223 -12.63 -6.72 -10.89
C ASP A 223 -11.45 -7.01 -11.83
N SER A 224 -11.41 -8.21 -12.46
CA SER A 224 -10.57 -8.44 -13.67
C SER A 224 -11.19 -7.79 -14.89
#